data_AF-Q54B02-F1
#
_entry.id   AF-Q54B02-F1
#
_cell.length_a   1.000
_cell.length_b   1.000
_cell.length_c   1.000
_cell.angle_alpha   90.00
_cell.angle_beta   90.00
_cell.angle_gamma   90.00
#
_symmetry.space_group_name_H-M   'P 1'
#
loop_
_entity.id
_entity.type
_entity.pdbx_description
1 polymer ?
#
loop_
_entity_poly.entity_id
_entity_poly.type
_entity_poly.pdbx_seq_one_letter_code
_entity_poly.pdbx_strand_id
1 'polypeptide(L)'
;MNPNKLLLLLIIVLLSISYSLAITMIKCTIEKAGDIPNYAGHNVTKESDFKEALDALNYDNVYNKEGTIKEIGNVRIERTGFAIVSRRKWKTVEGHVIGVKGNSLISQVAFPNDLKDPFGDISSQLNLVNCMDNALYESYISGKVYKVVRKY
;
A
#
# COMPACT_ATOMS: atom_id res chain seq x y z
N MET A 1 -30.21 -31.29 -33.94
CA MET A 1 -29.02 -30.45 -33.61
C MET A 1 -27.77 -31.29 -33.86
N ASN A 2 -26.77 -30.76 -34.56
CA ASN A 2 -25.51 -31.47 -34.83
C ASN A 2 -24.60 -31.37 -33.60
N PRO A 3 -24.13 -32.49 -33.00
CA PRO A 3 -23.31 -32.49 -31.80
C PRO A 3 -22.03 -31.65 -31.95
N ASN A 4 -21.45 -31.57 -33.16
CA ASN A 4 -20.25 -30.78 -33.42
C ASN A 4 -20.49 -29.27 -33.26
N LYS A 5 -21.71 -28.78 -33.57
CA LYS A 5 -22.07 -27.36 -33.37
C LYS A 5 -22.23 -27.03 -31.88
N LEU A 6 -22.77 -27.97 -31.09
CA LEU A 6 -22.95 -27.79 -29.65
C LEU A 6 -21.59 -27.73 -28.93
N LEU A 7 -20.65 -28.62 -29.29
CA LEU A 7 -19.30 -28.62 -28.74
C LEU A 7 -18.55 -27.31 -29.05
N LEU A 8 -18.63 -26.83 -30.29
CA LEU A 8 -18.00 -25.57 -30.71
C LEU A 8 -18.55 -24.37 -29.91
N LEU A 9 -19.87 -24.30 -29.73
CA LEU A 9 -20.52 -23.27 -28.91
C LEU A 9 -20.04 -23.31 -27.45
N LEU A 10 -19.92 -24.51 -26.88
CA LEU A 10 -19.47 -24.70 -25.50
C LEU A 10 -18.01 -24.25 -25.32
N ILE A 11 -17.13 -24.54 -26.29
CA ILE A 11 -15.74 -24.08 -26.30
C ILE A 11 -15.66 -22.55 -26.40
N ILE A 12 -16.46 -21.93 -27.28
CA ILE A 12 -16.48 -20.46 -27.43
C ILE A 12 -16.94 -19.79 -26.13
N VAL A 13 -17.95 -20.33 -25.46
CA VAL A 13 -18.44 -19.82 -24.17
C VAL A 13 -17.39 -19.99 -23.07
N LEU A 14 -16.71 -21.14 -23.00
CA LEU A 14 -15.62 -21.36 -22.04
C LEU A 14 -14.44 -20.41 -22.27
N LEU A 15 -14.08 -20.17 -23.54
CA LEU A 15 -13.05 -19.19 -23.91
C LEU A 15 -13.48 -17.77 -23.52
N SER A 16 -14.71 -17.35 -23.81
CA SER A 16 -15.16 -16.00 -23.47
C SER A 16 -15.26 -15.76 -21.96
N ILE A 17 -15.59 -16.78 -21.17
CA ILE A 17 -15.54 -16.71 -19.70
C ILE A 17 -14.09 -16.60 -19.21
N SER A 18 -13.14 -17.31 -19.82
CA SER A 18 -11.74 -17.23 -19.40
C SER A 18 -11.07 -15.91 -19.80
N TYR A 19 -11.50 -15.27 -20.89
CA TYR A 19 -11.03 -13.92 -21.24
C TYR A 19 -11.63 -12.82 -20.35
N SER A 20 -12.86 -12.95 -19.85
CA SER A 20 -13.47 -11.92 -18.99
C SER A 20 -12.89 -11.88 -17.57
N LEU A 21 -12.27 -12.97 -17.09
CA LEU A 21 -11.62 -13.03 -15.78
C LEU A 21 -10.18 -12.51 -15.77
N ALA A 22 -9.61 -12.11 -16.91
CA ALA A 22 -8.37 -11.34 -16.94
C ALA A 22 -8.62 -9.88 -16.51
N ILE A 23 -9.26 -9.70 -15.36
CA ILE A 23 -9.34 -8.42 -14.67
C ILE A 23 -7.91 -8.04 -14.37
N THR A 24 -7.43 -6.97 -14.99
CA THR A 24 -6.05 -6.49 -14.92
C THR A 24 -5.80 -5.92 -13.54
N MET A 25 -5.63 -6.80 -12.53
CA MET A 25 -5.30 -6.37 -11.18
C MET A 25 -4.01 -5.56 -11.21
N ILE A 26 -4.01 -4.38 -10.61
CA ILE A 26 -2.78 -3.62 -10.44
C ILE A 26 -1.85 -4.43 -9.56
N LYS A 27 -0.72 -4.83 -10.14
CA LYS A 27 0.39 -5.38 -9.38
C LYS A 27 1.26 -4.23 -8.89
N CYS A 28 1.76 -4.36 -7.68
CA CYS A 28 2.69 -3.42 -7.08
C CYS A 28 3.94 -4.15 -6.60
N THR A 29 4.99 -3.40 -6.36
CA THR A 29 6.19 -3.87 -5.68
C THR A 29 6.71 -2.78 -4.75
N ILE A 30 7.47 -3.20 -3.74
CA ILE A 30 8.12 -2.31 -2.78
C ILE A 30 9.61 -2.26 -3.11
N GLU A 31 10.21 -1.08 -3.02
CA GLU A 31 11.63 -0.87 -3.28
C GLU A 31 12.22 0.05 -2.21
N LYS A 32 13.48 -0.17 -1.82
CA LYS A 32 14.17 0.75 -0.91
C LYS A 32 14.42 2.09 -1.60
N ALA A 33 14.14 3.18 -0.90
CA ALA A 33 14.29 4.55 -1.40
C ALA A 33 15.30 5.39 -0.60
N GLY A 34 15.70 4.94 0.60
CA GLY A 34 16.69 5.62 1.42
C GLY A 34 16.53 5.29 2.90
N ASP A 35 17.09 6.13 3.75
CA ASP A 35 16.98 6.05 5.21
C ASP A 35 15.86 6.96 5.72
N ILE A 36 15.16 6.53 6.77
CA ILE A 36 14.20 7.40 7.46
C ILE A 36 14.97 8.52 8.16
N PRO A 37 14.71 9.81 7.85
CA PRO A 37 15.37 10.90 8.52
C PRO A 37 15.07 10.89 10.02
N ASN A 38 16.11 10.93 10.85
CA ASN A 38 16.03 10.91 12.31
C ASN A 38 15.12 9.80 12.86
N TYR A 39 15.26 8.60 12.30
CA TYR A 39 14.53 7.41 12.71
C TYR A 39 14.56 7.23 14.24
N ALA A 40 13.38 7.13 14.85
CA ALA A 40 13.22 7.04 16.30
C ALA A 40 13.60 5.67 16.88
N GLY A 41 13.94 4.69 16.03
CA GLY A 41 14.14 3.30 16.41
C GLY A 41 12.83 2.52 16.53
N HIS A 42 12.90 1.21 16.29
CA HIS A 42 11.86 0.26 16.66
C HIS A 42 12.13 -0.28 18.07
N ASN A 43 11.07 -0.62 18.80
CA ASN A 43 11.17 -1.40 20.03
C ASN A 43 9.93 -2.31 20.13
N VAL A 44 10.04 -3.42 20.87
CA VAL A 44 8.99 -4.46 20.91
C VAL A 44 7.64 -3.91 21.37
N THR A 45 7.63 -2.98 22.33
CA THR A 45 6.38 -2.38 22.83
C THR A 45 5.65 -1.56 21.77
N LYS A 46 6.37 -0.84 20.90
CA LYS A 46 5.75 -0.07 19.80
C LYS A 46 5.33 -0.96 18.63
N GLU A 47 5.87 -2.17 18.49
CA GLU A 47 5.56 -3.04 17.35
C GLU A 47 4.11 -3.51 17.40
N SER A 48 3.60 -3.88 18.58
CA SER A 48 2.19 -4.27 18.74
C SER A 48 1.26 -3.11 18.41
N ASP A 49 1.50 -1.93 19.00
CA ASP A 49 0.73 -0.71 18.72
C ASP A 49 0.77 -0.36 17.21
N PHE A 50 1.94 -0.53 16.58
CA PHE A 50 2.12 -0.25 15.15
C PHE A 50 1.36 -1.23 14.27
N LYS A 51 1.42 -2.54 14.55
CA LYS A 51 0.65 -3.56 13.82
C LYS A 51 -0.86 -3.31 13.92
N GLU A 52 -1.36 -3.04 15.11
CA GLU A 52 -2.79 -2.73 15.30
C GLU A 52 -3.18 -1.42 14.60
N ALA A 53 -2.28 -0.43 14.53
CA ALA A 53 -2.54 0.78 13.77
C ALA A 53 -2.59 0.52 12.25
N LEU A 54 -1.80 -0.44 11.73
CA LEU A 54 -1.81 -0.84 10.32
C LEU A 54 -3.14 -1.46 9.89
N ASP A 55 -3.86 -2.15 10.78
CA ASP A 55 -5.19 -2.72 10.49
C ASP A 55 -6.22 -1.66 10.09
N ALA A 56 -5.97 -0.38 10.41
CA ALA A 56 -6.82 0.71 9.97
C ALA A 56 -6.62 1.05 8.49
N LEU A 57 -5.49 0.67 7.86
CA LEU A 57 -5.19 1.00 6.47
C LEU A 57 -6.26 0.46 5.54
N ASN A 58 -6.78 1.35 4.70
CA ASN A 58 -7.67 0.99 3.62
C ASN A 58 -7.44 1.94 2.46
N TYR A 59 -8.04 1.62 1.33
CA TYR A 59 -7.77 2.35 0.10
C TYR A 59 -8.12 3.84 0.22
N ASP A 60 -9.24 4.16 0.87
CA ASP A 60 -9.69 5.53 1.05
C ASP A 60 -8.71 6.34 1.93
N ASN A 61 -8.26 5.76 3.04
CA ASN A 61 -7.41 6.50 3.95
C ASN A 61 -5.95 6.67 3.49
N VAL A 62 -5.46 5.76 2.63
CA VAL A 62 -4.14 5.90 2.00
C VAL A 62 -4.17 6.96 0.90
N TYR A 63 -5.21 6.95 0.05
CA TYR A 63 -5.20 7.73 -1.19
C TYR A 63 -6.05 9.01 -1.16
N ASN A 64 -7.08 9.07 -0.32
CA ASN A 64 -8.05 10.18 -0.27
C ASN A 64 -8.04 10.95 1.05
N LYS A 65 -7.73 10.31 2.18
CA LYS A 65 -7.68 10.99 3.49
C LYS A 65 -6.35 11.70 3.70
N GLU A 66 -6.44 12.92 4.22
CA GLU A 66 -5.30 13.66 4.77
C GLU A 66 -5.36 13.68 6.30
N GLY A 67 -4.18 13.70 6.95
CA GLY A 67 -4.06 13.69 8.40
C GLY A 67 -3.91 12.29 8.99
N THR A 68 -4.28 12.17 10.25
CA THR A 68 -4.21 10.92 11.02
C THR A 68 -5.13 9.86 10.45
N ILE A 69 -4.55 8.70 10.13
CA ILE A 69 -5.30 7.49 9.77
C ILE A 69 -5.78 6.82 11.05
N LYS A 70 -4.85 6.57 12.00
CA LYS A 70 -5.13 5.86 13.25
C LYS A 70 -4.11 6.22 14.34
N GLU A 71 -4.55 6.22 15.58
CA GLU A 71 -3.71 6.25 16.79
C GLU A 71 -4.00 4.99 17.61
N ILE A 72 -2.95 4.30 18.05
CA ILE A 72 -2.99 3.17 18.97
C ILE A 72 -1.83 3.33 19.95
N GLY A 73 -2.12 3.32 21.25
CA GLY A 73 -1.11 3.41 22.29
C GLY A 73 -0.16 4.59 22.07
N ASN A 74 1.12 4.28 21.81
CA ASN A 74 2.16 5.29 21.57
C ASN A 74 2.45 5.54 20.09
N VAL A 75 1.63 5.03 19.19
CA VAL A 75 1.88 5.04 17.75
C VAL A 75 0.73 5.70 17.01
N ARG A 76 1.08 6.49 16.00
CA ARG A 76 0.16 7.08 15.04
C ARG A 76 0.59 6.75 13.62
N ILE A 77 -0.37 6.39 12.78
CA ILE A 77 -0.19 6.37 11.34
C ILE A 77 -0.91 7.57 10.73
N GLU A 78 -0.23 8.30 9.86
CA GLU A 78 -0.79 9.47 9.17
C GLU A 78 -0.40 9.52 7.70
N ARG A 79 -1.25 10.18 6.92
CA ARG A 79 -1.00 10.60 5.55
C ARG A 79 -0.92 12.12 5.62
N THR A 80 0.27 12.69 5.70
CA THR A 80 0.48 14.15 5.77
C THR A 80 1.67 14.60 4.92
N GLY A 81 2.72 13.79 4.89
CA GLY A 81 3.99 14.12 4.27
C GLY A 81 4.09 13.91 2.77
N PHE A 82 5.30 14.23 2.29
CA PHE A 82 5.78 13.93 0.96
C PHE A 82 7.27 13.62 1.02
N ALA A 83 7.73 12.71 0.17
CA ALA A 83 9.15 12.41 -0.02
C ALA A 83 9.59 12.79 -1.44
N ILE A 84 10.85 13.19 -1.59
CA ILE A 84 11.47 13.38 -2.91
C ILE A 84 12.17 12.09 -3.32
N VAL A 85 11.54 11.33 -4.22
CA VAL A 85 12.08 10.08 -4.75
C VAL A 85 12.45 10.31 -6.21
N SER A 86 13.72 10.12 -6.56
CA SER A 86 14.23 10.33 -7.93
C SER A 86 13.82 11.69 -8.53
N ARG A 87 13.93 12.76 -7.73
CA ARG A 87 13.54 14.16 -8.07
C ARG A 87 12.04 14.39 -8.28
N ARG A 88 11.18 13.43 -7.93
CA ARG A 88 9.72 13.57 -7.97
C ARG A 88 9.15 13.62 -6.57
N LYS A 89 8.13 14.45 -6.36
CA LYS A 89 7.40 14.56 -5.10
C LYS A 89 6.34 13.45 -5.02
N TRP A 90 6.50 12.56 -4.07
CA TRP A 90 5.62 11.41 -3.84
C TRP A 90 4.88 11.63 -2.51
N LYS A 91 3.63 11.20 -2.42
CA LYS A 91 2.90 11.21 -1.14
C LYS A 91 3.53 10.21 -0.20
N THR A 92 3.36 10.41 1.11
CA THR A 92 3.79 9.43 2.11
C THR A 92 2.65 8.98 3.02
N VAL A 93 2.75 7.73 3.46
CA VAL A 93 2.15 7.26 4.70
C VAL A 93 3.30 7.10 5.70
N GLU A 94 3.10 7.56 6.92
CA GLU A 94 4.13 7.66 7.94
C GLU A 94 3.64 7.12 9.27
N GLY A 95 4.51 6.39 9.96
CA GLY A 95 4.32 5.96 11.34
C GLY A 95 5.12 6.84 12.29
N HIS A 96 4.49 7.32 13.35
CA HIS A 96 5.11 8.19 14.35
C HIS A 96 4.91 7.68 15.77
N VAL A 97 5.89 7.96 16.63
CA VAL A 97 5.72 7.86 18.09
C VAL A 97 5.00 9.11 18.61
N ILE A 98 3.88 8.91 19.30
CA ILE A 98 3.09 9.97 19.92
C ILE A 98 3.86 10.59 21.10
N GLY A 99 3.69 11.89 21.30
CA GLY A 99 4.27 12.62 22.43
C GLY A 99 5.76 12.98 22.29
N VAL A 100 6.44 12.49 21.24
CA VAL A 100 7.84 12.83 20.96
C VAL A 100 7.90 14.06 20.04
N LYS A 101 8.51 15.15 20.51
CA LYS A 101 8.72 16.37 19.72
C LYS A 101 9.97 16.24 18.86
N GLY A 102 9.79 16.18 17.54
CA GLY A 102 10.88 15.92 16.60
C GLY A 102 11.38 14.47 16.68
N ASN A 103 11.86 13.91 15.57
CA ASN A 103 12.39 12.53 15.54
C ASN A 103 11.37 11.47 16.00
N SER A 104 10.09 11.65 15.70
CA SER A 104 9.05 10.68 16.02
C SER A 104 8.88 9.61 14.95
N LEU A 105 9.44 9.82 13.75
CA LEU A 105 9.21 8.96 12.58
C LEU A 105 9.85 7.57 12.79
N ILE A 106 9.01 6.55 12.71
CA ILE A 106 9.38 5.13 12.84
C ILE A 106 9.12 4.33 11.58
N SER A 107 8.35 4.86 10.63
CA SER A 107 8.10 4.20 9.36
C SER A 107 7.70 5.24 8.32
N GLN A 108 8.12 5.06 7.08
CA GLN A 108 7.74 5.95 5.98
C GLN A 108 7.71 5.16 4.66
N VAL A 109 6.58 5.28 3.97
CA VAL A 109 6.43 4.74 2.62
C VAL A 109 6.03 5.87 1.68
N ALA A 110 6.78 6.00 0.59
CA ALA A 110 6.49 6.91 -0.49
C ALA A 110 5.72 6.22 -1.62
N PHE A 111 4.75 6.91 -2.22
CA PHE A 111 4.04 6.41 -3.39
C PHE A 111 3.67 7.54 -4.35
N PRO A 112 3.67 7.28 -5.66
CA PRO A 112 3.33 8.29 -6.63
C PRO A 112 1.80 8.40 -6.74
N ASN A 113 1.31 9.59 -7.13
CA ASN A 113 -0.13 9.85 -7.22
C ASN A 113 -0.84 8.96 -8.27
N ASP A 114 -0.14 8.58 -9.32
CA ASP A 114 -0.64 7.72 -10.41
C ASP A 114 -0.73 6.24 -10.02
N LEU A 115 -0.27 5.86 -8.82
CA LEU A 115 -0.53 4.54 -8.25
C LEU A 115 -2.01 4.37 -7.87
N LYS A 116 -2.70 5.48 -7.58
CA LYS A 116 -4.14 5.47 -7.32
C LYS A 116 -4.86 4.91 -8.55
N ASP A 117 -5.68 3.90 -8.32
CA ASP A 117 -6.61 3.37 -9.29
C ASP A 117 -8.02 3.93 -9.08
N PRO A 118 -8.42 4.99 -9.78
CA PRO A 118 -9.77 5.51 -9.65
C PRO A 118 -10.84 4.55 -10.24
N PHE A 119 -10.44 3.57 -11.06
CA PHE A 119 -11.34 2.62 -11.71
C PHE A 119 -11.14 1.18 -11.22
N GLY A 120 -10.28 1.01 -10.22
CA GLY A 120 -9.86 -0.31 -9.73
C GLY A 120 -10.98 -1.02 -9.02
N ASP A 121 -11.11 -2.30 -9.32
CA ASP A 121 -11.95 -3.21 -8.55
C ASP A 121 -11.44 -3.32 -7.09
N ILE A 122 -12.28 -3.90 -6.24
CA ILE A 122 -11.95 -4.13 -4.83
C ILE A 122 -10.64 -4.93 -4.69
N SER A 123 -10.37 -5.86 -5.60
CA SER A 123 -9.17 -6.69 -5.60
C SER A 123 -7.89 -5.85 -5.77
N SER A 124 -7.88 -4.92 -6.73
CA SER A 124 -6.75 -4.02 -7.00
C SER A 124 -6.51 -3.08 -5.84
N GLN A 125 -7.58 -2.54 -5.26
CA GLN A 125 -7.51 -1.69 -4.07
C GLN A 125 -6.92 -2.45 -2.88
N LEU A 126 -7.39 -3.67 -2.62
CA LEU A 126 -6.87 -4.53 -1.55
C LEU A 126 -5.38 -4.85 -1.78
N ASN A 127 -4.99 -5.17 -3.01
CA ASN A 127 -3.59 -5.45 -3.32
C ASN A 127 -2.69 -4.23 -3.07
N LEU A 128 -3.13 -3.02 -3.43
CA LEU A 128 -2.40 -1.79 -3.16
C LEU A 128 -2.26 -1.51 -1.65
N VAL A 129 -3.32 -1.73 -0.88
CA VAL A 129 -3.30 -1.58 0.58
C VAL A 129 -2.34 -2.59 1.21
N ASN A 130 -2.40 -3.87 0.82
CA ASN A 130 -1.47 -4.90 1.31
C ASN A 130 -0.01 -4.56 0.97
N CYS A 131 0.23 -3.95 -0.20
CA CYS A 131 1.56 -3.45 -0.56
C CYS A 131 2.05 -2.35 0.39
N MET A 132 1.15 -1.42 0.72
CA MET A 132 1.43 -0.29 1.59
C MET A 132 1.70 -0.77 3.02
N ASP A 133 0.87 -1.67 3.52
CA ASP A 133 1.01 -2.31 4.82
C ASP A 133 2.36 -3.03 4.94
N ASN A 134 2.67 -3.93 4.00
CA ASN A 134 3.95 -4.61 3.95
C ASN A 134 5.14 -3.63 3.87
N ALA A 135 5.05 -2.59 3.04
CA ALA A 135 6.08 -1.58 2.93
C ALA A 135 6.29 -0.80 4.24
N LEU A 136 5.20 -0.46 4.96
CA LEU A 136 5.24 0.26 6.22
C LEU A 136 5.83 -0.60 7.33
N TYR A 137 5.49 -1.89 7.35
CA TYR A 137 6.06 -2.83 8.30
C TYR A 137 7.55 -3.07 8.04
N GLU A 138 7.95 -3.29 6.78
CA GLU A 138 9.36 -3.40 6.37
C GLU A 138 10.14 -2.11 6.69
N SER A 139 9.53 -0.95 6.48
CA SER A 139 10.09 0.34 6.84
C SER A 139 10.30 0.46 8.35
N TYR A 140 9.32 0.03 9.15
CA TYR A 140 9.37 0.03 10.60
C TYR A 140 10.53 -0.80 11.16
N ILE A 141 10.69 -2.04 10.70
CA ILE A 141 11.74 -2.93 11.21
C ILE A 141 13.14 -2.51 10.76
N SER A 142 13.28 -1.93 9.56
CA SER A 142 14.59 -1.67 8.94
C SER A 142 15.09 -0.23 9.13
N GLY A 143 14.21 0.70 9.51
CA GLY A 143 14.52 2.13 9.54
C GLY A 143 14.77 2.72 8.14
N LYS A 144 14.29 2.05 7.08
CA LYS A 144 14.45 2.48 5.68
C LYS A 144 13.14 3.05 5.15
N VAL A 145 13.25 4.06 4.29
CA VAL A 145 12.11 4.49 3.48
C VAL A 145 11.91 3.48 2.37
N TYR A 146 10.69 2.98 2.23
CA TYR A 146 10.29 2.19 1.06
C TYR A 146 9.46 3.05 0.12
N LYS A 147 9.44 2.66 -1.15
CA LYS A 147 8.53 3.22 -2.13
C LYS A 147 7.69 2.11 -2.74
N VAL A 148 6.40 2.39 -2.94
CA VAL A 148 5.49 1.47 -3.64
C VAL A 148 5.34 1.95 -5.07
N VAL A 149 5.55 1.05 -6.02
CA VAL A 149 5.44 1.33 -7.46
C VAL A 149 4.59 0.29 -8.16
N ARG A 150 3.94 0.70 -9.26
CA ARG A 150 3.21 -0.22 -10.14
C ARG A 150 4.19 -1.14 -10.86
N LYS A 151 3.86 -2.43 -10.90
CA LYS A 151 4.54 -3.46 -11.68
C LYS A 151 3.80 -3.64 -13.00
N TYR A 152 4.50 -3.41 -14.11
CA TYR A 152 4.01 -3.60 -15.47
C TYR A 152 4.34 -5.01 -15.98
#